data_AF-A0A966V989-F1
#
_entry.id   AF-A0A966V989-F1
#
_cell.length_a   1.000
_cell.length_b   1.000
_cell.length_c   1.000
_cell.angle_alpha   90.00
_cell.angle_beta   90.00
_cell.angle_gamma   90.00
#
_symmetry.space_group_name_H-M   'P 1'
#
loop_
_entity.id
_entity.type
_entity.pdbx_description
1 polymer ?
#
loop_
_entity_poly.entity_id
_entity_poly.type
_entity_poly.pdbx_seq_one_letter_code
_entity_poly.pdbx_strand_id
1 'polypeptide(L)'
;MPNAYLGDNYPEFDYVCVENITTISDEGLRSIDLFLFSRLWVQGTMEQVENVYKALTQFGAKIILDLDDYWVLESGHIMYRMYHEQKLADVIRKHIQLADWVTCTTKHLADRIRPLNANVSILQNEPYEAYQQFIPHPEEEPDKHLVKFGWFGGAQHGEDIELLRDGMERMYFDKELDGKYRIYLGGWNDGNPVYEGYEQVFTAGGRNANYGRIQAADIYSYVGGYNFVNVTLAPLRDTKFNKLKSELKVVEAGWMNK
;
A
#
# COMPACT_ATOMS: atom_id res chain seq x y z
N MET A 1 7.08 -7.96 4.78
CA MET A 1 6.58 -9.25 4.29
C MET A 1 6.35 -10.16 5.49
N PRO A 2 5.10 -10.38 5.92
CA PRO A 2 4.77 -11.24 7.07
C PRO A 2 5.44 -12.62 6.99
N ASN A 3 5.55 -13.19 5.78
CA ASN A 3 6.19 -14.48 5.53
C ASN A 3 7.69 -14.52 5.92
N ALA A 4 8.41 -13.40 5.79
CA ALA A 4 9.82 -13.34 6.17
C ALA A 4 9.97 -13.39 7.70
N TYR A 5 9.22 -12.55 8.41
CA TYR A 5 9.18 -12.59 9.88
C TYR A 5 8.78 -13.97 10.39
N LEU A 6 7.74 -14.54 9.80
CA LEU A 6 7.25 -15.87 10.17
C LEU A 6 8.31 -16.96 9.95
N GLY A 7 8.96 -16.99 8.78
CA GLY A 7 10.03 -17.95 8.48
C GLY A 7 11.25 -17.80 9.40
N ASP A 8 11.59 -16.59 9.80
CA ASP A 8 12.75 -16.32 10.67
C ASP A 8 12.47 -16.68 12.15
N ASN A 9 11.21 -16.60 12.59
CA ASN A 9 10.84 -16.70 14.01
C ASN A 9 10.06 -17.97 14.39
N TYR A 10 9.46 -18.67 13.42
CA TYR A 10 8.62 -19.84 13.66
C TYR A 10 9.04 -21.02 12.77
N PRO A 11 10.21 -21.64 13.05
CA PRO A 11 10.75 -22.73 12.25
C PRO A 11 9.93 -24.02 12.32
N GLU A 12 8.93 -24.09 13.20
CA GLU A 12 7.95 -25.18 13.26
C GLU A 12 6.97 -25.20 12.09
N PHE A 13 6.88 -24.11 11.30
CA PHE A 13 6.04 -24.04 10.11
C PHE A 13 6.89 -24.13 8.84
N ASP A 14 6.45 -24.96 7.91
CA ASP A 14 6.98 -25.00 6.56
C ASP A 14 6.21 -24.01 5.67
N TYR A 15 6.94 -23.13 4.98
CA TYR A 15 6.37 -22.12 4.09
C TYR A 15 6.67 -22.45 2.63
N VAL A 16 5.61 -22.53 1.81
CA VAL A 16 5.73 -22.73 0.37
C VAL A 16 5.03 -21.58 -0.34
N CYS A 17 5.78 -20.85 -1.17
CA CYS A 17 5.18 -19.88 -2.09
C CYS A 17 4.77 -20.61 -3.36
N VAL A 18 3.48 -20.53 -3.70
CA VAL A 18 2.94 -21.11 -4.93
C VAL A 18 2.48 -19.98 -5.84
N GLU A 19 3.15 -19.82 -6.98
CA GLU A 19 2.78 -18.79 -7.97
C GLU A 19 1.45 -19.10 -8.65
N ASN A 20 1.17 -20.37 -8.91
CA ASN A 20 -0.06 -20.81 -9.55
C ASN A 20 -0.66 -22.03 -8.83
N ILE A 21 -1.78 -21.82 -8.14
CA ILE A 21 -2.47 -22.89 -7.40
C ILE A 21 -2.89 -24.07 -8.27
N THR A 22 -3.04 -23.87 -9.60
CA THR A 22 -3.41 -24.97 -10.51
C THR A 22 -2.29 -25.97 -10.74
N THR A 23 -1.06 -25.69 -10.28
CA THR A 23 0.09 -26.60 -10.42
C THR A 23 0.28 -27.49 -9.19
N ILE A 24 -0.50 -27.30 -8.13
CA ILE A 24 -0.41 -28.12 -6.91
C ILE A 24 -1.07 -29.48 -7.20
N SER A 25 -0.33 -30.57 -6.99
CA SER A 25 -0.86 -31.93 -7.09
C SER A 25 -1.79 -32.26 -5.92
N ASP A 26 -2.60 -33.31 -6.03
CA ASP A 26 -3.42 -33.78 -4.90
C ASP A 26 -2.56 -34.14 -3.67
N GLU A 27 -1.36 -34.68 -3.88
CA GLU A 27 -0.41 -34.94 -2.80
C GLU A 27 0.06 -33.64 -2.13
N GLY A 28 0.36 -32.60 -2.92
CA GLY A 28 0.70 -31.28 -2.40
C GLY A 28 -0.47 -30.61 -1.67
N LEU A 29 -1.70 -30.76 -2.16
CA LEU A 29 -2.89 -30.24 -1.46
C LEU A 29 -3.11 -30.95 -0.12
N ARG A 30 -2.78 -32.24 -0.01
CA ARG A 30 -2.87 -33.01 1.24
C ARG A 30 -1.84 -32.60 2.29
N SER A 31 -0.69 -32.06 1.86
CA SER A 31 0.35 -31.61 2.77
C SER A 31 0.16 -30.17 3.26
N ILE A 32 -0.88 -29.46 2.80
CA ILE A 32 -1.12 -28.07 3.17
C ILE A 32 -2.21 -28.01 4.24
N ASP A 33 -1.86 -27.48 5.42
CA ASP A 33 -2.82 -27.21 6.49
C ASP A 33 -3.52 -25.86 6.33
N LEU A 34 -2.83 -24.89 5.71
CA LEU A 34 -3.25 -23.49 5.64
C LEU A 34 -2.85 -22.83 4.33
N PHE A 35 -3.80 -22.19 3.66
CA PHE A 35 -3.57 -21.27 2.57
C PHE A 35 -3.73 -19.83 3.04
N LEU A 36 -2.75 -18.98 2.71
CA LEU A 36 -2.83 -17.53 2.92
C LEU A 36 -2.89 -16.84 1.56
N PHE A 37 -3.97 -16.11 1.31
CA PHE A 37 -4.14 -15.33 0.07
C PHE A 37 -4.23 -13.85 0.37
N SER A 38 -3.54 -13.03 -0.42
CA SER A 38 -3.77 -11.58 -0.43
C SER A 38 -4.90 -11.25 -1.39
N ARG A 39 -5.96 -10.62 -0.87
CA ARG A 39 -7.13 -10.08 -1.57
C ARG A 39 -8.06 -11.09 -2.26
N LEU A 40 -7.54 -12.08 -2.98
CA LEU A 40 -8.31 -13.12 -3.68
C LEU A 40 -7.43 -14.33 -4.01
N TRP A 41 -8.04 -15.52 -4.13
CA TRP A 41 -7.36 -16.72 -4.62
C TRP A 41 -7.63 -17.00 -6.10
N VAL A 42 -8.76 -16.50 -6.63
CA VAL A 42 -9.08 -16.62 -8.06
C VAL A 42 -9.92 -15.44 -8.52
N GLN A 43 -9.64 -14.94 -9.72
CA GLN A 43 -10.50 -13.98 -10.40
C GLN A 43 -11.43 -14.73 -11.37
N GLY A 44 -12.74 -14.59 -11.19
CA GLY A 44 -13.71 -15.33 -12.00
C GLY A 44 -15.15 -15.16 -11.52
N THR A 45 -16.02 -16.04 -11.99
CA THR A 45 -17.42 -16.11 -11.55
C THR A 45 -17.52 -16.60 -10.10
N MET A 46 -18.66 -16.36 -9.45
CA MET A 46 -18.90 -16.86 -8.09
C MET A 46 -18.77 -18.38 -7.99
N GLU A 47 -19.19 -19.10 -9.02
CA GLU A 47 -19.06 -20.55 -9.11
C GLU A 47 -17.59 -20.99 -9.17
N GLN A 48 -16.76 -20.28 -9.95
CA GLN A 48 -15.32 -20.55 -9.98
C GLN A 48 -14.67 -20.31 -8.61
N VAL A 49 -15.05 -19.23 -7.91
CA VAL A 49 -14.56 -18.96 -6.54
C VAL A 49 -14.92 -20.08 -5.58
N GLU A 50 -16.17 -20.55 -5.61
CA GLU A 50 -16.64 -21.67 -4.78
C GLU A 50 -15.96 -22.99 -5.12
N ASN A 51 -15.76 -23.28 -6.40
CA ASN A 51 -15.13 -24.52 -6.85
C ASN A 51 -13.65 -24.57 -6.45
N VAL A 52 -12.93 -23.45 -6.59
CA VAL A 52 -11.55 -23.35 -6.12
C VAL A 52 -11.47 -23.47 -4.60
N TYR A 53 -12.38 -22.82 -3.85
CA TYR A 53 -12.45 -22.99 -2.40
C TYR A 53 -12.64 -24.46 -1.99
N LYS A 54 -13.58 -25.17 -2.63
CA LYS A 54 -13.81 -26.61 -2.37
C LYS A 54 -12.58 -27.45 -2.69
N ALA A 55 -11.89 -27.17 -3.80
CA ALA A 55 -10.70 -27.90 -4.20
C ALA A 55 -9.53 -27.68 -3.23
N LEU A 56 -9.31 -26.45 -2.78
CA LEU A 56 -8.25 -26.12 -1.81
C LEU A 56 -8.52 -26.74 -0.44
N THR A 57 -9.79 -26.79 -0.01
CA THR A 57 -10.18 -27.27 1.33
C THR A 57 -10.55 -28.75 1.37
N GLN A 58 -10.51 -29.47 0.23
CA GLN A 58 -10.99 -30.86 0.13
C GLN A 58 -10.26 -31.84 1.06
N PHE A 59 -9.01 -31.53 1.43
CA PHE A 59 -8.20 -32.34 2.33
C PHE A 59 -8.08 -31.76 3.76
N GLY A 60 -8.92 -30.78 4.10
CA GLY A 60 -9.02 -30.22 5.44
C GLY A 60 -8.25 -28.91 5.66
N ALA A 61 -7.52 -28.43 4.65
CA ALA A 61 -6.83 -27.15 4.71
C ALA A 61 -7.79 -25.99 5.02
N LYS A 62 -7.27 -24.96 5.69
CA LYS A 62 -7.98 -23.71 5.99
C LYS A 62 -7.53 -22.58 5.10
N ILE A 63 -8.42 -21.62 4.83
CA ILE A 63 -8.09 -20.42 4.04
C ILE A 63 -8.14 -19.18 4.93
N ILE A 64 -7.00 -18.49 5.00
CA ILE A 64 -6.90 -17.12 5.51
C ILE A 64 -6.85 -16.16 4.33
N LEU A 65 -7.74 -15.15 4.37
CA LEU A 65 -7.75 -14.06 3.41
C LEU A 65 -7.19 -12.79 4.07
N ASP A 66 -6.10 -12.26 3.53
CA ASP A 66 -5.54 -10.99 3.95
C ASP A 66 -6.06 -9.83 3.10
N LEU A 67 -6.59 -8.79 3.77
CA LEU A 67 -7.21 -7.63 3.14
C LEU A 67 -6.67 -6.32 3.71
N ASP A 68 -5.87 -5.61 2.91
CA ASP A 68 -5.35 -4.28 3.26
C ASP A 68 -6.27 -3.13 2.80
N ASP A 69 -7.01 -3.33 1.70
CA ASP A 69 -7.86 -2.30 1.09
C ASP A 69 -9.34 -2.69 1.08
N TYR A 70 -10.22 -1.71 1.29
CA TYR A 70 -11.66 -1.86 1.08
C TYR A 70 -11.97 -2.25 -0.38
N TRP A 71 -12.90 -3.19 -0.57
CA TRP A 71 -13.16 -3.82 -1.88
C TRP A 71 -14.15 -3.05 -2.77
N VAL A 72 -14.74 -1.95 -2.27
CA VAL A 72 -15.62 -1.08 -3.06
C VAL A 72 -14.88 0.22 -3.37
N LEU A 73 -14.63 0.44 -4.66
CA LEU A 73 -13.96 1.64 -5.15
C LEU A 73 -14.98 2.73 -5.50
N GLU A 74 -14.58 3.98 -5.29
CA GLU A 74 -15.34 5.16 -5.71
C GLU A 74 -14.99 5.56 -7.15
N SER A 75 -15.84 6.36 -7.79
CA SER A 75 -15.74 6.69 -9.23
C SER A 75 -14.46 7.42 -9.63
N GLY A 76 -13.79 8.09 -8.68
CA GLY A 76 -12.49 8.76 -8.91
C GLY A 76 -11.29 7.80 -8.95
N HIS A 77 -11.45 6.56 -8.48
CA HIS A 77 -10.34 5.60 -8.47
C HIS A 77 -10.02 5.11 -9.89
N ILE A 78 -8.74 5.05 -10.26
CA ILE A 78 -8.30 4.64 -11.60
C ILE A 78 -8.84 3.27 -12.03
N MET A 79 -8.90 2.32 -11.10
CA MET A 79 -9.44 0.97 -11.30
C MET A 79 -10.98 0.86 -11.20
N TYR A 80 -11.71 1.96 -10.97
CA TYR A 80 -13.16 1.92 -10.76
C TYR A 80 -13.93 1.24 -11.90
N ARG A 81 -13.63 1.60 -13.15
CA ARG A 81 -14.32 1.03 -14.32
C ARG A 81 -14.13 -0.48 -14.40
N MET A 82 -12.89 -0.94 -14.26
CA MET A 82 -12.59 -2.38 -14.25
C MET A 82 -13.31 -3.10 -13.10
N TYR A 83 -13.29 -2.54 -11.87
CA TYR A 83 -13.99 -3.12 -10.72
C TYR A 83 -15.49 -3.24 -10.96
N HIS A 84 -16.10 -2.23 -11.60
CA HIS A 84 -17.52 -2.21 -11.89
C HIS A 84 -17.89 -3.18 -13.01
N GLU A 85 -17.18 -3.16 -14.15
CA GLU A 85 -17.42 -4.03 -15.30
C GLU A 85 -17.27 -5.52 -14.94
N GLN A 86 -16.27 -5.84 -14.13
CA GLN A 86 -15.98 -7.22 -13.71
C GLN A 86 -16.70 -7.61 -12.42
N LYS A 87 -17.50 -6.71 -11.83
CA LYS A 87 -18.17 -6.91 -10.53
C LYS A 87 -17.22 -7.39 -9.43
N LEU A 88 -15.98 -6.89 -9.44
CA LEU A 88 -14.90 -7.40 -8.61
C LEU A 88 -15.18 -7.20 -7.11
N ALA A 89 -15.93 -6.15 -6.75
CA ALA A 89 -16.39 -5.96 -5.38
C ALA A 89 -17.27 -7.12 -4.89
N ASP A 90 -18.13 -7.68 -5.75
CA ASP A 90 -18.98 -8.82 -5.38
C ASP A 90 -18.14 -10.09 -5.28
N VAL A 91 -17.17 -10.25 -6.19
CA VAL A 91 -16.24 -11.39 -6.19
C VAL A 91 -15.43 -11.40 -4.90
N ILE A 92 -14.88 -10.26 -4.47
CA ILE A 92 -14.14 -10.16 -3.21
C ILE A 92 -15.05 -10.41 -2.01
N ARG A 93 -16.31 -9.94 -2.01
CA ARG A 93 -17.26 -10.29 -0.94
C ARG A 93 -17.45 -11.81 -0.82
N LYS A 94 -17.52 -12.52 -1.95
CA LYS A 94 -17.64 -13.97 -1.94
C LYS A 94 -16.40 -14.65 -1.34
N HIS A 95 -15.21 -14.12 -1.62
CA HIS A 95 -13.97 -14.59 -0.99
C HIS A 95 -14.01 -14.38 0.52
N ILE A 96 -14.40 -13.19 0.98
CA ILE A 96 -14.53 -12.88 2.42
C ILE A 96 -15.49 -13.87 3.09
N GLN A 97 -16.64 -14.13 2.49
CA GLN A 97 -17.66 -15.04 3.05
C GLN A 97 -17.20 -16.49 3.14
N LEU A 98 -16.36 -16.95 2.21
CA LEU A 98 -15.89 -18.33 2.16
C LEU A 98 -14.66 -18.59 3.03
N ALA A 99 -13.78 -17.59 3.22
CA ALA A 99 -12.57 -17.76 4.01
C ALA A 99 -12.86 -18.26 5.44
N ASP A 100 -12.01 -19.12 5.98
CA ASP A 100 -12.13 -19.56 7.38
C ASP A 100 -11.75 -18.44 8.36
N TRP A 101 -10.82 -17.58 7.94
CA TRP A 101 -10.39 -16.40 8.69
C TRP A 101 -10.05 -15.24 7.76
N VAL A 102 -10.27 -14.01 8.21
CA VAL A 102 -9.85 -12.81 7.49
C VAL A 102 -8.91 -11.97 8.35
N THR A 103 -7.80 -11.54 7.77
CA THR A 103 -6.89 -10.56 8.39
C THR A 103 -7.05 -9.22 7.69
N CYS A 104 -6.94 -8.13 8.45
CA CYS A 104 -6.96 -6.80 7.88
C CYS A 104 -6.17 -5.80 8.73
N THR A 105 -5.85 -4.64 8.18
CA THR A 105 -4.91 -3.72 8.82
C THR A 105 -5.53 -2.73 9.79
N THR A 106 -6.84 -2.46 9.69
CA THR A 106 -7.49 -1.44 10.52
C THR A 106 -8.80 -1.92 11.15
N LYS A 107 -9.16 -1.31 12.29
CA LYS A 107 -10.47 -1.54 12.93
C LYS A 107 -11.63 -1.16 12.01
N HIS A 108 -11.51 -0.07 11.28
CA HIS A 108 -12.58 0.40 10.40
C HIS A 108 -12.83 -0.58 9.25
N LEU A 109 -11.77 -1.18 8.68
CA LEU A 109 -11.91 -2.23 7.68
C LEU A 109 -12.49 -3.51 8.30
N ALA A 110 -12.04 -3.91 9.48
CA ALA A 110 -12.61 -5.06 10.20
C ALA A 110 -14.12 -4.91 10.43
N ASP A 111 -14.60 -3.72 10.81
CA ASP A 111 -16.03 -3.43 11.00
C ASP A 111 -16.85 -3.57 9.70
N ARG A 112 -16.21 -3.44 8.54
CA ARG A 112 -16.84 -3.73 7.23
C ARG A 112 -16.80 -5.20 6.86
N ILE A 113 -15.79 -5.94 7.31
CA ILE A 113 -15.60 -7.37 7.03
C ILE A 113 -16.51 -8.22 7.92
N ARG A 114 -16.64 -7.88 9.21
CA ARG A 114 -17.43 -8.66 10.21
C ARG A 114 -18.85 -9.05 9.79
N PRO A 115 -19.62 -8.19 9.09
CA PRO A 115 -20.93 -8.57 8.57
C PRO A 115 -20.91 -9.68 7.50
N LEU A 116 -19.77 -9.93 6.86
CA LEU A 116 -19.58 -10.95 5.83
C LEU A 116 -18.87 -12.19 6.39
N ASN A 117 -17.96 -12.00 7.35
CA ASN A 117 -17.25 -13.08 8.03
C ASN A 117 -16.97 -12.68 9.48
N ALA A 118 -17.45 -13.47 10.45
CA ALA A 118 -17.29 -13.16 11.88
C ALA A 118 -15.85 -13.35 12.38
N ASN A 119 -15.05 -14.16 11.70
CA ASN A 119 -13.68 -14.51 12.06
C ASN A 119 -12.70 -13.50 11.46
N VAL A 120 -12.44 -12.40 12.18
CA VAL A 120 -11.57 -11.32 11.71
C VAL A 120 -10.54 -10.93 12.75
N SER A 121 -9.27 -10.93 12.37
CA SER A 121 -8.17 -10.36 13.16
C SER A 121 -7.64 -9.08 12.53
N ILE A 122 -7.33 -8.11 13.38
CA ILE A 122 -6.66 -6.88 12.95
C ILE A 122 -5.15 -7.09 13.12
N LEU A 123 -4.41 -7.07 12.03
CA LEU A 123 -2.95 -7.15 11.96
C LEU A 123 -2.43 -5.87 11.31
N GLN A 124 -1.96 -4.91 12.11
CA GLN A 124 -1.50 -3.63 11.59
C GLN A 124 -0.26 -3.82 10.71
N ASN A 125 -0.12 -2.97 9.69
CA ASN A 125 1.09 -2.93 8.89
C ASN A 125 2.25 -2.43 9.74
N GLU A 126 3.34 -3.20 9.77
CA GLU A 126 4.54 -2.87 10.53
C GLU A 126 5.78 -3.12 9.65
N PRO A 127 6.70 -2.15 9.55
CA PRO A 127 8.03 -2.38 9.01
C PRO A 127 8.71 -3.57 9.66
N TYR A 128 9.38 -4.41 8.87
CA TYR A 128 10.12 -5.54 9.41
C TYR A 128 11.56 -5.12 9.74
N GLU A 129 11.93 -5.17 11.02
CA GLU A 129 13.25 -4.72 11.54
C GLU A 129 14.46 -5.37 10.86
N ALA A 130 14.31 -6.60 10.35
CA ALA A 130 15.40 -7.26 9.60
C ALA A 130 15.77 -6.48 8.33
N TYR A 131 14.82 -5.72 7.75
CA TYR A 131 15.11 -4.83 6.63
C TYR A 131 15.73 -3.53 7.12
N GLN A 132 17.05 -3.43 6.94
CA GLN A 132 17.86 -2.28 7.32
C GLN A 132 17.43 -0.95 6.64
N GLN A 133 16.55 -0.99 5.62
CA GLN A 133 16.03 0.20 4.95
C GLN A 133 15.23 1.15 5.86
N PHE A 134 14.74 0.67 7.01
CA PHE A 134 14.02 1.46 8.02
C PHE A 134 14.92 2.05 9.10
N ILE A 135 16.24 2.02 8.91
CA ILE A 135 17.20 2.68 9.78
C ILE A 135 17.48 4.09 9.22
N PRO A 136 17.24 5.17 9.98
CA PRO A 136 17.52 6.52 9.53
C PRO A 136 19.02 6.76 9.34
N HIS A 137 19.39 7.41 8.23
CA HIS A 137 20.75 7.83 7.90
C HIS A 137 20.83 9.37 7.80
N PRO A 138 20.89 10.10 8.93
CA PRO A 138 20.88 11.57 8.94
C PRO A 138 22.13 12.20 8.28
N GLU A 139 23.18 11.43 8.05
CA GLU A 139 24.34 11.81 7.25
C GLU A 139 24.02 12.02 5.76
N GLU A 140 22.99 11.34 5.25
CA GLU A 140 22.54 11.45 3.84
C GLU A 140 21.66 12.67 3.59
N GLU A 141 21.21 13.35 4.65
CA GLU A 141 20.33 14.52 4.54
C GLU A 141 21.02 15.67 3.79
N PRO A 142 20.51 16.07 2.60
CA PRO A 142 21.07 17.18 1.84
C PRO A 142 20.64 18.51 2.48
N ASP A 143 21.37 19.58 2.16
CA ASP A 143 20.97 20.96 2.49
C ASP A 143 20.48 21.12 3.94
N LYS A 144 21.25 20.66 4.94
CA LYS A 144 20.86 20.60 6.37
C LYS A 144 20.39 21.93 6.99
N HIS A 145 20.68 23.05 6.34
CA HIS A 145 20.23 24.38 6.74
C HIS A 145 18.80 24.70 6.29
N LEU A 146 18.19 23.88 5.44
CA LEU A 146 16.83 24.01 4.92
C LEU A 146 15.90 22.97 5.54
N VAL A 147 14.64 23.35 5.73
CA VAL A 147 13.56 22.40 6.05
C VAL A 147 13.06 21.74 4.75
N LYS A 148 13.04 20.40 4.72
CA LYS A 148 12.73 19.64 3.51
C LYS A 148 11.41 18.89 3.68
N PHE A 149 10.45 19.19 2.80
CA PHE A 149 9.16 18.53 2.74
C PHE A 149 9.17 17.46 1.64
N GLY A 150 8.62 16.28 1.88
CA GLY A 150 8.60 15.18 0.91
C GLY A 150 7.25 14.51 0.79
N TRP A 151 6.88 14.09 -0.41
CA TRP A 151 5.81 13.12 -0.62
C TRP A 151 6.35 11.89 -1.34
N PHE A 152 5.90 10.70 -0.96
CA PHE A 152 6.36 9.44 -1.52
C PHE A 152 5.17 8.59 -1.96
N GLY A 153 5.08 8.28 -3.26
CA GLY A 153 3.98 7.47 -3.77
C GLY A 153 4.02 7.14 -5.26
N GLY A 154 3.09 6.28 -5.66
CA GLY A 154 2.93 5.80 -7.03
C GLY A 154 2.12 6.75 -7.93
N ALA A 155 2.15 6.49 -9.24
CA ALA A 155 1.40 7.22 -10.29
C ALA A 155 -0.14 7.00 -10.27
N GLN A 156 -0.75 6.89 -9.09
CA GLN A 156 -2.18 6.62 -8.90
C GLN A 156 -2.87 7.65 -7.99
N HIS A 157 -2.13 8.64 -7.50
CA HIS A 157 -2.55 9.60 -6.47
C HIS A 157 -2.83 11.01 -7.01
N GLY A 158 -3.24 11.15 -8.28
CA GLY A 158 -3.37 12.47 -8.90
C GLY A 158 -4.34 13.39 -8.17
N GLU A 159 -5.51 12.88 -7.78
CA GLU A 159 -6.50 13.67 -7.05
C GLU A 159 -6.06 13.95 -5.60
N ASP A 160 -5.22 13.09 -5.00
CA ASP A 160 -4.66 13.32 -3.68
C ASP A 160 -3.58 14.42 -3.74
N ILE A 161 -2.67 14.37 -4.73
CA ILE A 161 -1.64 15.39 -4.96
C ILE A 161 -2.25 16.76 -5.21
N GLU A 162 -3.37 16.82 -5.93
CA GLU A 162 -4.08 18.07 -6.21
C GLU A 162 -4.46 18.84 -4.93
N LEU A 163 -4.71 18.15 -3.82
CA LEU A 163 -5.00 18.77 -2.51
C LEU A 163 -3.84 19.65 -2.01
N LEU A 164 -2.62 19.44 -2.51
CA LEU A 164 -1.45 20.23 -2.14
C LEU A 164 -1.34 21.54 -2.91
N ARG A 165 -2.05 21.73 -4.03
CA ARG A 165 -1.84 22.86 -4.96
C ARG A 165 -1.85 24.21 -4.26
N ASP A 166 -2.92 24.51 -3.53
CA ASP A 166 -3.07 25.79 -2.84
C ASP A 166 -1.96 26.01 -1.81
N GLY A 167 -1.53 24.95 -1.12
CA GLY A 167 -0.42 24.99 -0.17
C GLY A 167 0.92 25.31 -0.84
N MET A 168 1.20 24.65 -1.96
CA MET A 168 2.43 24.85 -2.74
C MET A 168 2.49 26.25 -3.35
N GLU A 169 1.37 26.78 -3.85
CA GLU A 169 1.29 28.15 -4.37
C GLU A 169 1.51 29.18 -3.26
N ARG A 170 0.88 29.00 -2.10
CA ARG A 170 1.08 29.89 -0.94
C ARG A 170 2.54 29.90 -0.48
N MET A 171 3.19 28.74 -0.41
CA MET A 171 4.62 28.64 -0.08
C MET A 171 5.52 29.35 -1.09
N TYR A 172 5.16 29.36 -2.37
CA TYR A 172 5.92 30.05 -3.42
C TYR A 172 5.76 31.59 -3.36
N PHE A 173 4.55 32.07 -3.06
CA PHE A 173 4.27 33.51 -3.01
C PHE A 173 4.77 34.17 -1.72
N ASP A 174 4.99 33.40 -0.65
CA ASP A 174 5.54 33.90 0.60
C ASP A 174 7.07 34.10 0.52
N LYS A 175 7.48 35.36 0.35
CA LYS A 175 8.90 35.75 0.23
C LYS A 175 9.68 35.62 1.53
N GLU A 176 9.01 35.48 2.68
CA GLU A 176 9.73 35.22 3.93
C GLU A 176 10.29 33.80 3.98
N LEU A 177 9.82 32.89 3.12
CA LEU A 177 10.29 31.50 3.03
C LEU A 177 11.44 31.29 2.03
N ASP A 178 11.82 32.32 1.27
CA ASP A 178 12.90 32.22 0.29
C ASP A 178 14.22 31.76 0.95
N GLY A 179 14.81 30.69 0.40
CA GLY A 179 16.05 30.10 0.92
C GLY A 179 15.92 29.38 2.27
N LYS A 180 14.70 29.03 2.71
CA LYS A 180 14.47 28.32 3.99
C LYS A 180 13.94 26.90 3.84
N TYR A 181 13.52 26.49 2.65
CA TYR A 181 12.92 25.17 2.44
C TYR A 181 13.29 24.53 1.11
N ARG A 182 13.01 23.23 1.01
CA ARG A 182 12.99 22.47 -0.24
C ARG A 182 11.82 21.49 -0.24
N ILE A 183 11.30 21.16 -1.42
CA ILE A 183 10.20 20.22 -1.61
C ILE A 183 10.67 19.08 -2.50
N TYR A 184 10.42 17.84 -2.10
CA TYR A 184 10.79 16.64 -2.83
C TYR A 184 9.57 15.84 -3.27
N LEU A 185 9.53 15.48 -4.54
CA LEU A 185 8.62 14.48 -5.08
C LEU A 185 9.36 13.13 -5.19
N GLY A 186 8.98 12.17 -4.36
CA GLY A 186 9.55 10.83 -4.31
C GLY A 186 8.77 9.79 -5.10
N GLY A 187 9.52 8.84 -5.69
CA GLY A 187 8.99 7.84 -6.61
C GLY A 187 9.04 8.29 -8.07
N TRP A 188 9.81 9.33 -8.40
CA TRP A 188 9.89 9.88 -9.75
C TRP A 188 10.29 8.81 -10.77
N ASN A 189 9.59 8.78 -11.91
CA ASN A 189 9.89 7.91 -13.03
C ASN A 189 9.95 8.74 -14.32
N ASP A 190 11.10 8.72 -14.99
CA ASP A 190 11.34 9.53 -16.19
C ASP A 190 10.41 9.14 -17.34
N GLY A 191 9.85 10.15 -18.01
CA GLY A 191 8.91 9.96 -19.12
C GLY A 191 7.51 9.50 -18.71
N ASN A 192 7.17 9.55 -17.42
CA ASN A 192 5.82 9.26 -16.94
C ASN A 192 5.01 10.57 -16.78
N PRO A 193 3.97 10.79 -17.62
CA PRO A 193 3.22 12.05 -17.63
C PRO A 193 2.43 12.30 -16.33
N VAL A 194 2.18 11.27 -15.51
CA VAL A 194 1.52 11.44 -14.22
C VAL A 194 2.44 12.17 -13.24
N TYR A 195 3.72 11.78 -13.18
CA TYR A 195 4.70 12.46 -12.32
C TYR A 195 5.02 13.87 -12.83
N GLU A 196 5.04 14.09 -14.15
CA GLU A 196 5.12 15.44 -14.72
C GLU A 196 3.96 16.33 -14.26
N GLY A 197 2.74 15.79 -14.19
CA GLY A 197 1.59 16.48 -13.61
C GLY A 197 1.76 16.78 -12.12
N TYR A 198 2.31 15.84 -11.34
CA TYR A 198 2.59 16.07 -9.92
C TYR A 198 3.63 17.17 -9.72
N GLU A 199 4.67 17.18 -10.52
CA GLU A 199 5.68 18.23 -10.51
C GLU A 199 5.06 19.61 -10.75
N GLN A 200 4.10 19.74 -11.66
CA GLN A 200 3.40 21.02 -11.85
C GLN A 200 2.69 21.49 -10.57
N VAL A 201 2.15 20.59 -9.76
CA VAL A 201 1.57 20.93 -8.45
C VAL A 201 2.65 21.40 -7.48
N PHE A 202 3.71 20.59 -7.32
CA PHE A 202 4.79 20.84 -6.36
C PHE A 202 5.59 22.11 -6.66
N THR A 203 5.72 22.45 -7.94
CA THR A 203 6.50 23.60 -8.41
C THR A 203 5.65 24.87 -8.61
N ALA A 204 4.38 24.86 -8.18
CA ALA A 204 3.43 25.95 -8.44
C ALA A 204 3.39 26.33 -9.94
N GLY A 205 3.35 25.34 -10.83
CA GLY A 205 3.38 25.51 -12.28
C GLY A 205 4.76 25.83 -12.85
N GLY A 206 5.82 25.20 -12.33
CA GLY A 206 7.20 25.38 -12.78
C GLY A 206 7.89 26.65 -12.26
N ARG A 207 7.25 27.42 -11.39
CA ARG A 207 7.76 28.71 -10.88
C ARG A 207 8.66 28.55 -9.66
N ASN A 208 8.41 27.54 -8.83
CA ASN A 208 9.15 27.30 -7.61
C ASN A 208 10.40 26.47 -7.89
N ALA A 209 11.57 27.10 -7.82
CA ALA A 209 12.86 26.44 -8.00
C ALA A 209 13.32 25.63 -6.77
N ASN A 210 12.64 25.74 -5.63
CA ASN A 210 12.96 25.00 -4.39
C ASN A 210 12.43 23.56 -4.42
N TYR A 211 12.61 22.89 -5.56
CA TYR A 211 12.07 21.57 -5.84
C TYR A 211 13.19 20.56 -6.15
N GLY A 212 12.96 19.30 -5.81
CA GLY A 212 13.81 18.18 -6.13
C GLY A 212 13.01 16.92 -6.41
N ARG A 213 13.63 15.98 -7.11
CA ARG A 213 13.06 14.66 -7.39
C ARG A 213 13.85 13.61 -6.61
N ILE A 214 13.15 12.64 -6.05
CA ILE A 214 13.75 11.40 -5.55
C ILE A 214 13.28 10.30 -6.49
N GLN A 215 14.24 9.65 -7.16
CA GLN A 215 13.97 8.62 -8.15
C GLN A 215 13.22 7.43 -7.53
N ALA A 216 12.40 6.77 -8.34
CA ALA A 216 11.81 5.49 -7.96
C ALA A 216 12.93 4.48 -7.65
N ALA A 217 12.69 3.69 -6.61
CA ALA A 217 13.59 2.64 -6.15
C ALA A 217 12.79 1.34 -5.97
N ASP A 218 13.50 0.22 -5.86
CA ASP A 218 12.89 -1.07 -5.62
C ASP A 218 12.37 -1.21 -4.18
N ILE A 219 11.64 -2.30 -3.91
CA ILE A 219 10.97 -2.55 -2.63
C ILE A 219 11.93 -2.69 -1.43
N TYR A 220 13.23 -2.87 -1.66
CA TYR A 220 14.25 -3.00 -0.62
C TYR A 220 15.01 -1.70 -0.36
N SER A 221 14.85 -0.66 -1.20
CA SER A 221 15.64 0.57 -1.14
C SER A 221 14.82 1.85 -1.08
N TYR A 222 13.53 1.83 -1.45
CA TYR A 222 12.72 3.05 -1.58
C TYR A 222 12.59 3.85 -0.28
N VAL A 223 12.66 3.19 0.89
CA VAL A 223 12.57 3.86 2.20
C VAL A 223 13.76 4.80 2.44
N GLY A 224 14.91 4.55 1.80
CA GLY A 224 16.05 5.48 1.86
C GLY A 224 15.71 6.90 1.39
N GLY A 225 14.68 7.06 0.55
CA GLY A 225 14.18 8.38 0.15
C GLY A 225 13.75 9.26 1.33
N TYR A 226 13.27 8.68 2.44
CA TYR A 226 12.92 9.44 3.63
C TYR A 226 14.15 10.15 4.24
N ASN A 227 15.37 9.62 4.11
CA ASN A 227 16.60 10.29 4.61
C ASN A 227 16.82 11.70 4.03
N PHE A 228 16.21 12.00 2.89
CA PHE A 228 16.35 13.27 2.19
C PHE A 228 15.47 14.38 2.75
N VAL A 229 14.48 14.05 3.61
CA VAL A 229 13.46 15.00 4.05
C VAL A 229 13.36 15.07 5.57
N ASN A 230 12.79 16.17 6.06
CA ASN A 230 12.49 16.37 7.48
C ASN A 230 11.00 16.17 7.79
N VAL A 231 10.12 16.45 6.83
CA VAL A 231 8.66 16.41 7.02
C VAL A 231 8.04 15.69 5.83
N THR A 232 7.15 14.74 6.10
CA THR A 232 6.42 14.01 5.06
C THR A 232 5.01 14.56 4.88
N LEU A 233 4.58 14.69 3.63
CA LEU A 233 3.23 15.07 3.26
C LEU A 233 2.42 13.80 2.97
N ALA A 234 1.22 13.70 3.54
CA ALA A 234 0.30 12.58 3.31
C ALA A 234 -1.08 13.11 2.90
N PRO A 235 -1.20 13.78 1.73
CA PRO A 235 -2.49 14.23 1.25
C PRO A 235 -3.31 13.00 0.87
N LEU A 236 -4.53 12.92 1.38
CA LEU A 236 -5.43 11.82 1.05
C LEU A 236 -6.85 12.35 1.04
N ARG A 237 -7.59 12.10 -0.04
CA ARG A 237 -8.98 12.55 -0.15
C ARG A 237 -9.85 11.92 0.92
N ASP A 238 -10.79 12.69 1.45
CA ASP A 238 -11.77 12.25 2.43
C ASP A 238 -12.86 11.36 1.78
N THR A 239 -12.49 10.13 1.44
CA THR A 239 -13.36 9.13 0.81
C THR A 239 -13.63 7.97 1.76
N LYS A 240 -14.70 7.22 1.53
CA LYS A 240 -14.98 6.01 2.32
C LYS A 240 -13.87 4.97 2.11
N PHE A 241 -13.38 4.85 0.88
CA PHE A 241 -12.27 3.95 0.56
C PHE A 241 -11.01 4.32 1.36
N ASN A 242 -10.60 5.60 1.33
CA ASN A 242 -9.39 6.05 2.02
C ASN A 242 -9.50 5.97 3.55
N LYS A 243 -10.68 6.22 4.14
CA LYS A 243 -10.92 6.06 5.59
C LYS A 243 -10.73 4.64 6.12
N LEU A 244 -10.69 3.65 5.23
CA LEU A 244 -10.58 2.23 5.57
C LEU A 244 -9.17 1.68 5.33
N LYS A 245 -8.28 2.46 4.68
CA LYS A 245 -6.90 2.08 4.41
C LYS A 245 -6.04 2.11 5.67
N SER A 246 -4.93 1.37 5.63
CA SER A 246 -3.84 1.54 6.57
C SER A 246 -3.09 2.86 6.34
N GLU A 247 -2.49 3.36 7.42
CA GLU A 247 -1.67 4.55 7.48
C GLU A 247 -0.19 4.26 7.16
N LEU A 248 0.08 3.31 6.25
CA LEU A 248 1.44 2.77 6.00
C LEU A 248 2.50 3.85 5.79
N LYS A 249 2.23 4.89 4.99
CA LYS A 249 3.18 6.00 4.77
C LYS A 249 3.47 6.82 6.03
N VAL A 250 2.53 6.91 6.95
CA VAL A 250 2.74 7.56 8.26
C VAL A 250 3.60 6.67 9.16
N VAL A 251 3.38 5.35 9.13
CA VAL A 251 4.22 4.40 9.87
C VAL A 251 5.65 4.43 9.35
N GLU A 252 5.85 4.36 8.03
CA GLU A 252 7.18 4.47 7.39
C GLU A 252 7.88 5.78 7.81
N ALA A 253 7.17 6.91 7.75
CA ALA A 253 7.69 8.21 8.17
C ALA A 253 8.11 8.24 9.65
N GLY A 254 7.28 7.67 10.53
CA GLY A 254 7.55 7.57 11.97
C GLY A 254 8.80 6.75 12.27
N TRP A 255 8.96 5.59 11.63
CA TRP A 255 10.18 4.77 11.74
C TRP A 255 11.43 5.52 11.27
N MET A 256 11.28 6.38 10.27
CA MET A 256 12.37 7.20 9.73
C MET A 256 12.59 8.52 10.49
N ASN A 257 11.89 8.76 11.60
CA ASN A 257 11.93 10.01 12.39
C ASN A 257 11.59 11.27 11.57
N LYS A 258 10.46 11.24 10.86
CA LYS A 258 9.95 12.36 10.04
C LYS A 258 8.68 12.99 10.60
#